data_AF-A0A2N2S2B4-F1
#
_entry.id   AF-A0A2N2S2B4-F1
#
_cell.length_a   1.000
_cell.length_b   1.000
_cell.length_c   1.000
_cell.angle_alpha   90.00
_cell.angle_beta   90.00
_cell.angle_gamma   90.00
#
_symmetry.space_group_name_H-M   'P 1'
#
loop_
_entity.id
_entity.type
_entity.pdbx_description
1 polymer ?
#
loop_
_entity_poly.entity_id
_entity_poly.type
_entity_poly.pdbx_seq_one_letter_code
_entity_poly.pdbx_strand_id
1 'polypeptide(L)'
;MEKLYSVSGQLVEVQRYINVPMRWCEQYPVRERRELWLSTNSGNDIKLVVHTRQMPARRGHQVTVLLLGERPVGLYNASTGKQANFIRADPPLLWRRCDAVLVAGLLVASVVAFTLTAWPALLISLPLTLLYPPLVVTVRFAQRCLIRSQVDRALEIVKGSEAAQSVLRRVK
;
A
#
# COMPACT_ATOMS: atom_id res chain seq x y z
N MET A 1 15.34 -0.46 0.67
CA MET A 1 14.15 -0.02 1.44
C MET A 1 13.65 1.27 0.80
N GLU A 2 12.41 1.30 0.35
CA GLU A 2 11.82 2.54 -0.21
C GLU A 2 11.72 3.59 0.90
N LYS A 3 12.05 4.84 0.58
CA LYS A 3 11.99 5.96 1.51
C LYS A 3 10.55 6.48 1.60
N LEU A 4 10.18 6.93 2.81
CA LEU A 4 8.93 7.64 3.06
C LEU A 4 9.12 9.13 2.75
N TYR A 5 8.22 9.68 1.96
CA TYR A 5 8.16 11.10 1.63
C TYR A 5 6.79 11.66 2.03
N SER A 6 6.72 12.95 2.38
CA SER A 6 5.47 13.65 2.63
C SER A 6 5.26 14.75 1.61
N VAL A 7 4.04 14.86 1.10
CA VAL A 7 3.61 15.94 0.21
C VAL A 7 2.41 16.61 0.83
N SER A 8 2.52 17.92 1.05
CA SER A 8 1.46 18.76 1.61
C SER A 8 0.87 19.66 0.54
N GLY A 9 -0.44 19.84 0.57
CA GLY A 9 -1.13 20.70 -0.36
C GLY A 9 -2.64 20.71 -0.16
N GLN A 10 -3.30 21.53 -0.96
CA GLN A 10 -4.75 21.60 -0.98
C GLN A 10 -5.31 20.55 -1.94
N LEU A 11 -6.33 19.84 -1.49
CA LEU A 11 -7.02 18.85 -2.31
C LEU A 11 -7.94 19.55 -3.31
N VAL A 12 -7.55 19.59 -4.59
CA VAL A 12 -8.29 20.27 -5.66
C VAL A 12 -9.47 19.43 -6.12
N GLU A 13 -9.25 18.13 -6.27
CA GLU A 13 -10.26 17.21 -6.78
C GLU A 13 -10.08 15.81 -6.18
N VAL A 14 -11.21 15.12 -6.01
CA VAL A 14 -11.27 13.73 -5.57
C VAL A 14 -12.28 13.02 -6.43
N GLN A 15 -11.82 12.05 -7.22
CA GLN A 15 -12.69 11.17 -7.98
C GLN A 15 -12.71 9.78 -7.36
N ARG A 16 -13.89 9.15 -7.32
CA ARG A 16 -14.08 7.80 -6.79
C ARG A 16 -14.58 6.90 -7.92
N TYR A 17 -13.83 5.84 -8.16
CA TYR A 17 -14.16 4.79 -9.11
C TYR A 17 -14.47 3.50 -8.34
N ILE A 18 -15.60 2.89 -8.64
CA ILE A 18 -16.06 1.64 -8.02
C ILE A 18 -15.95 0.53 -9.08
N ASN A 19 -15.71 -0.71 -8.66
CA ASN A 19 -15.60 -1.89 -9.52
C ASN A 19 -14.47 -1.80 -10.57
N VAL A 20 -13.35 -1.18 -10.20
CA VAL A 20 -12.20 -1.04 -11.11
C VAL A 20 -11.61 -2.42 -11.41
N PRO A 21 -11.36 -2.76 -12.70
CA PRO A 21 -10.72 -4.00 -13.06
C PRO A 21 -9.31 -4.03 -12.47
N MET A 22 -9.00 -5.12 -11.76
CA MET A 22 -7.67 -5.33 -11.20
C MET A 22 -6.81 -6.11 -12.18
N ARG A 23 -5.53 -5.74 -12.25
CA ARG A 23 -4.54 -6.59 -12.93
C ARG A 23 -4.48 -7.92 -12.19
N TRP A 24 -4.28 -9.00 -12.94
CA TRP A 24 -4.36 -10.37 -12.41
C TRP A 24 -3.46 -10.61 -11.17
N CYS A 25 -2.26 -10.01 -11.15
CA CYS A 25 -1.33 -10.10 -10.03
C CYS A 25 -1.48 -9.01 -8.96
N GLU A 26 -2.16 -7.89 -9.26
CA GLU A 26 -2.35 -6.77 -8.33
C GLU A 26 -3.74 -6.87 -7.71
N GLN A 27 -3.87 -7.72 -6.69
CA GLN A 27 -5.11 -7.90 -5.98
C GLN A 27 -5.13 -7.05 -4.71
N TYR A 28 -5.83 -5.93 -4.79
CA TYR A 28 -6.22 -5.17 -3.61
C TYR A 28 -7.54 -5.76 -3.07
N PRO A 29 -7.75 -5.84 -1.74
CA PRO A 29 -9.03 -6.30 -1.21
C PRO A 29 -10.18 -5.34 -1.59
N VAL A 30 -9.86 -4.08 -1.84
CA VAL A 30 -10.83 -3.03 -2.14
C VAL A 30 -10.88 -2.74 -3.63
N ARG A 31 -12.05 -2.99 -4.24
CA ARG A 31 -12.39 -2.63 -5.63
C ARG A 31 -12.78 -1.17 -5.83
N GLU A 32 -12.31 -0.30 -4.93
CA GLU A 32 -12.48 1.14 -5.04
C GLU A 32 -11.13 1.78 -5.30
N ARG A 33 -11.08 2.63 -6.32
CA ARG A 33 -9.92 3.45 -6.67
C ARG A 33 -10.33 4.90 -6.48
N ARG A 34 -9.52 5.66 -5.76
CA ARG A 34 -9.67 7.10 -5.63
C ARG A 34 -8.50 7.78 -6.31
N GLU A 35 -8.82 8.74 -7.15
CA GLU A 35 -7.83 9.62 -7.77
C GLU A 35 -7.93 10.98 -7.08
N LEU A 36 -6.78 11.49 -6.67
CA LEU A 36 -6.64 12.69 -5.85
C LEU A 36 -5.77 13.67 -6.62
N TRP A 37 -6.22 14.90 -6.75
CA TRP A 37 -5.41 15.99 -7.28
C TRP A 37 -5.07 16.93 -6.14
N LEU A 38 -3.77 17.05 -5.87
CA LEU A 38 -3.25 17.94 -4.85
C LEU A 38 -2.54 19.11 -5.52
N SER A 39 -2.98 20.32 -5.21
CA SER A 39 -2.20 21.51 -5.53
C SER A 39 -1.22 21.75 -4.40
N THR A 40 0.06 21.58 -4.70
CA THR A 40 1.14 21.80 -3.74
C THR A 40 1.39 23.28 -3.52
N ASN A 41 1.97 23.64 -2.38
CA ASN A 41 2.35 25.03 -2.10
C ASN A 41 3.39 25.59 -3.08
N SER A 42 4.09 24.71 -3.81
CA SER A 42 4.99 25.06 -4.91
C SER A 42 4.27 25.39 -6.24
N GLY A 43 2.93 25.34 -6.28
CA GLY A 43 2.13 25.61 -7.47
C GLY A 43 2.04 24.44 -8.45
N ASN A 44 2.53 23.26 -8.10
CA ASN A 44 2.44 22.07 -8.93
C ASN A 44 1.24 21.21 -8.53
N ASP A 45 0.49 20.73 -9.51
CA ASP A 45 -0.60 19.79 -9.30
C ASP A 45 -0.12 18.34 -9.44
N ILE A 46 -0.33 17.54 -8.40
CA ILE A 46 0.10 16.14 -8.35
C ILE A 46 -1.14 15.24 -8.31
N LYS A 47 -1.20 14.30 -9.25
CA LYS A 47 -2.21 13.24 -9.25
C LYS A 47 -1.71 12.04 -8.46
N LEU A 48 -2.43 11.68 -7.41
CA LEU A 48 -2.19 10.48 -6.61
C LEU A 48 -3.33 9.49 -6.77
N VAL A 49 -2.99 8.20 -6.84
CA VAL A 49 -3.95 7.11 -6.98
C VAL A 49 -3.86 6.21 -5.76
N VAL A 50 -4.97 6.05 -5.07
CA VAL A 50 -5.06 5.19 -3.89
C VAL A 50 -6.23 4.21 -4.01
N HIS A 51 -6.02 2.97 -3.60
CA HIS A 51 -7.07 1.96 -3.53
C HIS A 51 -7.58 1.88 -2.10
N THR A 52 -8.66 2.61 -1.80
CA THR A 52 -9.20 2.64 -0.45
C THR A 52 -10.69 2.99 -0.40
N ARG A 53 -11.39 2.43 0.58
CA ARG A 53 -12.77 2.83 0.92
C ARG A 53 -12.78 4.10 1.77
N GLN A 54 -11.78 4.28 2.62
CA GLN A 54 -11.73 5.36 3.59
C GLN A 54 -11.02 6.59 3.02
N MET A 55 -11.71 7.73 3.03
CA MET A 55 -11.13 9.00 2.60
C MET A 55 -11.55 10.10 3.56
N PRO A 56 -10.68 10.49 4.52
CA PRO A 56 -11.02 11.46 5.53
C PRO A 56 -10.89 12.92 5.05
N ALA A 57 -10.71 13.16 3.74
CA ALA A 57 -10.59 14.50 3.16
C ALA A 57 -11.55 14.73 1.99
N ARG A 58 -11.91 16.01 1.80
CA ARG A 58 -12.81 16.50 0.76
C ARG A 58 -12.10 17.62 -0.02
N ARG A 59 -12.64 17.97 -1.18
CA ARG A 59 -12.18 19.10 -1.98
C ARG A 59 -12.05 20.35 -1.12
N GLY A 60 -10.96 21.09 -1.29
CA GLY A 60 -10.62 22.30 -0.55
C GLY A 60 -9.88 22.06 0.77
N HIS A 61 -9.80 20.83 1.28
CA HIS A 61 -9.07 20.56 2.51
C HIS A 61 -7.56 20.63 2.32
N GLN A 62 -6.87 21.13 3.33
CA GLN A 62 -5.41 21.03 3.44
C GLN A 62 -5.05 19.64 3.96
N VAL A 63 -4.26 18.92 3.18
CA VAL A 63 -3.90 17.54 3.47
C VAL A 63 -2.41 17.33 3.28
N THR A 64 -1.87 16.40 4.07
CA THR A 64 -0.51 15.92 3.95
C THR A 64 -0.56 14.42 3.67
N VAL A 65 -0.07 14.02 2.49
CA VAL A 65 -0.07 12.63 2.03
C VAL A 65 1.32 12.05 2.22
N LEU A 66 1.37 10.84 2.79
CA LEU A 66 2.60 10.06 2.91
C LEU A 66 2.73 9.12 1.72
N LEU A 67 3.89 9.15 1.08
CA LEU A 67 4.26 8.34 -0.06
C LEU A 67 5.36 7.36 0.35
N LEU A 68 5.21 6.09 -0.01
CA LEU A 68 6.28 5.09 0.01
C LEU A 68 6.70 4.85 -1.44
N GLY A 69 7.87 5.38 -1.82
CA GLY A 69 8.20 5.56 -3.23
C GLY A 69 7.18 6.49 -3.90
N GLU A 70 6.47 6.00 -4.91
CA GLU A 70 5.39 6.74 -5.59
C GLU A 70 3.99 6.42 -5.04
N ARG A 71 3.87 5.48 -4.10
CA ARG A 71 2.57 4.96 -3.66
C ARG A 71 2.07 5.72 -2.42
N PRO A 72 0.85 6.27 -2.46
CA PRO A 72 0.24 6.86 -1.26
C PRO A 72 -0.11 5.78 -0.24
N VAL A 73 0.46 5.90 0.96
CA VAL A 73 0.32 4.92 2.06
C VAL A 73 -0.41 5.48 3.28
N GLY A 74 -0.46 6.80 3.43
CA GLY A 74 -1.21 7.47 4.49
C GLY A 74 -1.65 8.86 4.08
N LEU A 75 -2.66 9.39 4.76
CA LEU A 75 -3.18 10.74 4.56
C LEU A 75 -3.55 11.35 5.90
N TYR A 76 -3.04 12.54 6.16
CA TYR A 76 -3.45 13.40 7.26
C TYR A 76 -4.23 14.59 6.69
N ASN A 77 -5.39 14.88 7.28
CA ASN A 77 -6.20 16.03 6.92
C ASN A 77 -6.05 17.09 8.00
N ALA A 78 -5.28 18.14 7.71
CA ALA A 78 -5.03 19.25 8.63
C ALA A 78 -6.31 20.06 8.88
N SER A 79 -7.23 20.16 7.91
CA SER A 79 -8.49 20.89 8.08
C SER A 79 -9.46 20.24 9.08
N THR A 80 -9.41 18.92 9.26
CA THR A 80 -10.32 18.21 10.18
C THR A 80 -9.62 17.44 11.29
N GLY A 81 -8.28 17.44 11.34
CA GLY A 81 -7.46 16.64 12.26
C GLY A 81 -7.61 15.12 12.09
N LYS A 82 -8.21 14.65 10.99
CA LYS A 82 -8.45 13.21 10.76
C LYS A 82 -7.29 12.60 9.97
N GLN A 83 -6.99 11.34 10.24
CA GLN A 83 -5.95 10.59 9.53
C GLN A 83 -6.44 9.24 9.03
N ALA A 84 -5.84 8.76 7.95
CA ALA A 84 -6.05 7.43 7.41
C ALA A 84 -4.70 6.79 7.09
N ASN A 85 -4.49 5.57 7.59
CA ASN A 85 -3.41 4.70 7.16
C ASN A 85 -4.00 3.69 6.18
N PHE A 86 -3.67 3.82 4.89
CA PHE A 86 -4.27 3.01 3.84
C PHE A 86 -3.84 1.55 3.92
N ILE A 87 -2.62 1.27 4.39
CA ILE A 87 -2.11 -0.09 4.60
C ILE A 87 -2.87 -0.82 5.72
N ARG A 88 -3.33 -0.05 6.71
CA ARG A 88 -4.14 -0.55 7.82
C ARG A 88 -5.60 -0.74 7.40
N ALA A 89 -6.18 0.26 6.73
CA ALA A 89 -7.58 0.27 6.33
C ALA A 89 -7.87 -0.83 5.30
N ASP A 90 -7.05 -0.90 4.25
CA ASP A 90 -7.29 -1.74 3.07
C ASP A 90 -6.01 -2.51 2.72
N PRO A 91 -5.72 -3.59 3.48
CA PRO A 91 -4.42 -4.22 3.40
C PRO A 91 -4.18 -5.05 2.15
N PRO A 92 -2.99 -5.01 1.55
CA PRO A 92 -2.69 -5.88 0.41
C PRO A 92 -2.85 -7.35 0.78
N LEU A 93 -3.35 -8.15 -0.17
CA LEU A 93 -3.45 -9.60 0.02
C LEU A 93 -2.07 -10.20 0.24
N LEU A 94 -1.97 -11.05 1.27
CA LEU A 94 -0.75 -11.80 1.57
C LEU A 94 -0.49 -12.86 0.49
N TRP A 95 -1.56 -13.52 0.05
CA TRP A 95 -1.57 -14.52 -1.02
C TRP A 95 -2.19 -13.93 -2.29
N ARG A 96 -1.44 -13.94 -3.39
CA ARG A 96 -1.88 -13.44 -4.71
C ARG A 96 -2.09 -14.61 -5.65
N ARG A 97 -2.96 -14.43 -6.66
CA ARG A 97 -3.14 -15.42 -7.74
C ARG A 97 -1.84 -15.82 -8.43
N CYS A 98 -0.90 -14.89 -8.59
CA CYS A 98 0.39 -15.18 -9.23
C CYS A 98 1.29 -16.07 -8.36
N ASP A 99 1.15 -16.01 -7.03
CA ASP A 99 1.83 -16.98 -6.15
C ASP A 99 1.22 -18.38 -6.34
N ALA A 100 -0.11 -18.48 -6.49
CA ALA A 100 -0.78 -19.75 -6.75
C ALA A 100 -0.37 -20.38 -8.10
N VAL A 101 -0.24 -19.58 -9.16
CA VAL A 101 0.25 -20.04 -10.46
C VAL A 101 1.70 -20.52 -10.36
N LEU A 102 2.55 -19.80 -9.63
CA LEU A 102 3.93 -20.21 -9.42
C LEU A 102 4.03 -21.52 -8.63
N VAL A 103 3.23 -21.69 -7.57
CA VAL A 103 3.16 -22.96 -6.83
C VAL A 103 2.68 -24.10 -7.72
N ALA A 104 1.63 -23.88 -8.51
CA ALA A 104 1.15 -24.88 -9.47
C ALA A 104 2.24 -25.25 -10.49
N GLY A 105 2.97 -24.28 -11.02
CA GLY A 105 4.10 -24.51 -11.92
C GLY A 105 5.22 -25.32 -11.26
N LEU A 106 5.57 -25.01 -10.01
CA LEU A 106 6.57 -25.77 -9.26
C LEU A 106 6.12 -27.21 -8.97
N LEU A 107 4.84 -27.44 -8.71
CA LEU A 107 4.28 -28.78 -8.55
C LEU A 107 4.36 -29.59 -9.86
N VAL A 108 3.96 -29.00 -10.98
CA VAL A 108 4.08 -29.65 -12.30
C VAL A 108 5.54 -29.96 -12.62
N ALA A 109 6.45 -29.00 -12.40
CA ALA A 109 7.88 -29.20 -12.60
C ALA A 109 8.45 -30.32 -11.72
N SER A 110 7.96 -30.44 -10.48
CA SER A 110 8.33 -31.53 -9.55
C SER A 110 7.92 -32.90 -10.09
N VAL A 111 6.71 -33.03 -10.60
CA VAL A 111 6.20 -34.26 -11.19
C VAL A 111 7.00 -34.64 -12.45
N VAL A 112 7.27 -33.66 -13.32
CA VAL A 112 8.06 -33.89 -14.53
C VAL A 112 9.50 -34.31 -14.18
N ALA A 113 10.15 -33.62 -13.23
CA ALA A 113 11.49 -33.98 -12.78
C ALA A 113 11.53 -35.42 -12.24
N PHE A 114 10.55 -35.82 -11.43
CA PHE A 114 10.43 -37.19 -10.96
C PHE A 114 10.39 -38.22 -12.09
N THR A 115 9.61 -37.95 -13.15
CA THR A 115 9.52 -38.86 -14.30
C THR A 115 10.81 -38.98 -15.11
N LEU A 116 11.69 -37.98 -15.06
CA LEU A 116 12.90 -37.91 -15.89
C LEU A 116 14.19 -38.29 -15.17
N THR A 117 14.33 -38.02 -13.86
CA THR A 117 15.60 -38.14 -13.13
C THR A 117 15.55 -39.03 -11.88
N ALA A 118 14.39 -39.63 -11.56
CA ALA A 118 14.12 -40.52 -10.41
C ALA A 118 13.87 -39.84 -9.04
N TRP A 119 13.66 -40.67 -8.01
CA TRP A 119 13.24 -40.33 -6.62
C TRP A 119 13.96 -39.15 -5.93
N PRO A 120 15.28 -38.91 -6.13
CA PRO A 120 15.98 -37.81 -5.43
C PRO A 120 15.43 -36.42 -5.77
N ALA A 121 14.87 -36.23 -6.97
CA ALA A 121 14.29 -34.94 -7.37
C ALA A 121 13.07 -34.57 -6.51
N LEU A 122 12.24 -35.56 -6.15
CA LEU A 122 11.07 -35.34 -5.28
C LEU A 122 11.46 -34.93 -3.86
N LEU A 123 12.58 -35.45 -3.35
CA LEU A 123 13.05 -35.14 -1.99
C LEU A 123 13.41 -33.67 -1.82
N ILE A 124 13.70 -32.95 -2.91
CA ILE A 124 14.06 -31.53 -2.87
C ILE A 124 12.89 -30.66 -3.35
N SER A 125 12.23 -31.04 -4.44
CA SER A 125 11.23 -30.20 -5.08
C SER A 125 9.92 -30.13 -4.27
N LEU A 126 9.51 -31.24 -3.64
CA LEU A 126 8.32 -31.31 -2.81
C LEU A 126 8.41 -30.43 -1.56
N PRO A 127 9.44 -30.52 -0.70
CA PRO A 127 9.53 -29.63 0.46
C PRO A 127 9.68 -28.17 0.05
N LEU A 128 10.35 -27.87 -1.06
CA LEU A 128 10.45 -26.50 -1.56
C LEU A 128 9.07 -25.93 -1.94
N THR A 129 8.25 -26.70 -2.68
CA THR A 129 6.88 -26.29 -3.02
C THR A 129 5.99 -26.13 -1.79
N LEU A 130 6.18 -26.95 -0.77
CA LEU A 130 5.38 -26.93 0.46
C LEU A 130 5.77 -25.77 1.40
N LEU A 131 7.06 -25.44 1.47
CA LEU A 131 7.59 -24.36 2.30
C LEU A 131 7.43 -22.97 1.67
N TYR A 132 7.34 -22.88 0.35
CA TYR A 132 7.23 -21.60 -0.34
C TYR A 132 5.99 -20.78 0.07
N PRO A 133 4.76 -21.33 0.10
CA PRO A 133 3.58 -20.58 0.50
C PRO A 133 3.65 -19.94 1.90
N PRO A 134 3.95 -20.70 2.98
CA PRO A 134 4.03 -20.12 4.32
C PRO A 134 5.17 -19.11 4.43
N LEU A 135 6.30 -19.33 3.75
CA LEU A 135 7.41 -18.38 3.72
C LEU A 135 6.98 -17.04 3.10
N VAL A 136 6.32 -17.05 1.94
CA VAL A 136 5.88 -15.81 1.27
C VAL A 136 4.85 -15.07 2.10
N VAL A 137 3.89 -15.79 2.70
CA VAL A 137 2.85 -15.20 3.56
C VAL A 137 3.47 -14.56 4.80
N THR A 138 4.39 -15.24 5.48
CA THR A 138 5.04 -14.73 6.70
C THR A 138 5.92 -13.53 6.41
N VAL A 139 6.73 -13.55 5.35
CA VAL A 139 7.56 -12.41 4.93
C VAL A 139 6.70 -11.20 4.60
N ARG A 140 5.64 -11.35 3.80
CA ARG A 140 4.74 -10.25 3.45
C ARG A 140 3.96 -9.73 4.65
N PHE A 141 3.58 -10.61 5.57
CA PHE A 141 2.91 -10.23 6.81
C PHE A 141 3.85 -9.39 7.69
N ALA A 142 5.09 -9.85 7.90
CA ALA A 142 6.09 -9.13 8.65
C ALA A 142 6.39 -7.75 8.03
N GLN A 143 6.62 -7.70 6.71
CA GLN A 143 6.80 -6.44 5.98
C GLN A 143 5.61 -5.50 6.15
N ARG A 144 4.38 -6.01 6.04
CA ARG A 144 3.17 -5.20 6.24
C ARG A 144 3.09 -4.62 7.65
N CYS A 145 3.39 -5.42 8.67
CA CYS A 145 3.41 -4.96 10.06
C CYS A 145 4.47 -3.87 10.28
N LEU A 146 5.66 -4.04 9.71
CA LEU A 146 6.74 -3.05 9.77
C LEU A 146 6.31 -1.74 9.09
N ILE A 147 5.85 -1.80 7.83
CA ILE A 147 5.43 -0.61 7.08
C ILE A 147 4.25 0.07 7.77
N ARG A 148 3.28 -0.69 8.28
CA ARG A 148 2.16 -0.14 9.07
C ARG A 148 2.68 0.68 10.24
N SER A 149 3.62 0.14 11.02
CA SER A 149 4.21 0.84 12.17
C SER A 149 5.00 2.09 11.77
N GLN A 150 5.65 2.08 10.61
CA GLN A 150 6.40 3.22 10.09
C GLN A 150 5.45 4.34 9.64
N VAL A 151 4.38 3.97 8.92
CA VAL A 151 3.35 4.92 8.48
C VAL A 151 2.60 5.51 9.67
N ASP A 152 2.24 4.71 10.67
CA ASP A 152 1.58 5.20 11.89
C ASP A 152 2.47 6.22 12.62
N ARG A 153 3.76 5.92 12.79
CA ARG A 153 4.73 6.86 13.38
C ARG A 153 4.87 8.14 12.56
N ALA A 154 4.97 8.01 11.24
CA ALA A 154 5.09 9.17 10.35
C ALA A 154 3.83 10.05 10.38
N LEU A 155 2.64 9.47 10.46
CA LEU A 155 1.39 10.22 10.59
C LEU A 155 1.33 11.01 11.91
N GLU A 156 1.76 10.42 13.03
CA GLU A 156 1.82 11.13 14.31
C GLU A 156 2.83 12.30 14.29
N ILE A 157 3.98 12.12 13.62
CA ILE A 157 4.96 13.20 13.43
C ILE A 157 4.34 14.35 12.61
N VAL A 158 3.67 14.04 11.50
CA VAL A 158 3.00 15.03 10.66
C VAL A 158 1.92 15.77 11.45
N LYS A 159 1.09 15.03 12.18
CA LYS A 159 0.04 15.61 13.03
C LYS A 159 0.61 16.58 14.07
N GLY A 160 1.71 16.22 14.73
CA GLY A 160 2.40 17.09 15.68
C GLY A 160 2.98 18.36 15.03
N SER A 161 3.60 18.24 13.86
CA SER A 161 4.15 19.38 13.12
C SER A 161 3.06 20.37 12.67
N GLU A 162 1.94 19.86 12.15
CA GLU A 162 0.80 20.68 11.70
C GLU A 162 0.11 21.37 12.88
N ALA A 163 -0.04 20.67 14.01
CA ALA A 163 -0.55 21.26 15.24
C ALA A 163 0.34 22.42 15.72
N ALA A 164 1.67 22.24 15.72
CA ALA A 164 2.61 23.30 16.09
C ALA A 164 2.55 24.52 15.14
N GLN A 165 2.42 24.29 13.83
CA GLN A 165 2.26 25.37 12.85
C GLN A 165 0.94 26.14 13.02
N SER A 166 -0.15 25.45 13.38
CA SER A 166 -1.45 26.11 13.62
C SER A 166 -1.42 27.08 14.80
N VAL A 167 -0.67 26.75 15.86
CA VAL A 167 -0.49 27.59 17.06
C VAL A 167 0.40 28.81 16.76
N LEU A 168 1.39 28.65 15.89
CA LEU A 168 2.35 29.71 15.54
C LEU A 168 1.88 30.65 14.42
N ARG A 169 0.63 30.55 13.96
CA ARG A 169 0.11 31.39 12.89
C ARG A 169 -0.05 32.83 13.38
N ARG A 170 0.98 33.66 13.16
CA ARG A 170 1.00 35.08 13.49
C ARG A 170 -0.22 35.77 12.87
N VAL A 171 -1.13 36.22 13.72
CA VAL A 171 -2.25 37.08 13.35
C VAL A 171 -1.65 38.43 12.94
N LYS A 172 -1.93 38.86 11.71
CA LYS A 172 -1.67 40.24 11.25
C LYS A 172 -2.95 41.05 11.44
#